data_AF-A0A7K4MRG8-F1
#
_entry.id   AF-A0A7K4MRG8-F1
#
_cell.length_a   1.000
_cell.length_b   1.000
_cell.length_c   1.000
_cell.angle_alpha   90.00
_cell.angle_beta   90.00
_cell.angle_gamma   90.00
#
_symmetry.space_group_name_H-M   'P 1'
#
loop_
_entity.id
_entity.type
_entity.pdbx_description
1 polymer ?
#
loop_
_entity_poly.entity_id
_entity_poly.type
_entity_poly.pdbx_seq_one_letter_code
_entity_poly.pdbx_strand_id
1 'polypeptide(L)'
;MAWGESTIGELCPVSCDACPVYGCTDSATCNYNPDATEDDGSCVFPEENYDCDGNCTAGEDCAGECGGSDVVDECGVCGGNGSTCAQPEAFAFNQSTQQAFYFFMTASIDGEELSGDDWIGSFRNGYCSNPAATTEEICEILGEEWNPEEICVGARKWGDCVSDECDVPTMGVDGSDYTVGYMTAGAIPTFKIYDASEDEYLDAIPSEDYPWATNGIFVVDSLENAIEGCLDMDACNYNPDATEGDGSCEYSEENYDCEGNCIIGEDCAGVCGGSAVVDECDTCDDDSSNDCVQDCAGTWGGSEVLSGCDNVCGSALVDDACGDCGGDGVAEACDCTDTSTLNDDGCCDSVVMGCDDVCGSALVDDACGDCGGDGVAEACDCTDTSSINDDGCCDSVV
;
A
#
# COMPACT_ATOMS: atom_id res chain seq x y z
N MET A 1 34.74 -79.80 -33.60
CA MET A 1 34.68 -78.51 -32.89
C MET A 1 33.58 -78.67 -31.86
N ALA A 2 33.95 -78.79 -30.59
CA ALA A 2 33.03 -79.17 -29.52
C ALA A 2 32.12 -78.00 -29.15
N TRP A 3 30.81 -78.21 -29.24
CA TRP A 3 29.85 -77.51 -28.39
C TRP A 3 29.59 -78.42 -27.19
N GLY A 4 29.57 -77.83 -26.00
CA GLY A 4 29.69 -78.51 -24.70
C GLY A 4 28.78 -79.72 -24.54
N GLU A 5 29.37 -80.78 -23.98
CA GLU A 5 28.84 -81.97 -23.30
C GLU A 5 27.34 -82.30 -23.38
N SER A 6 26.70 -82.20 -24.54
CA SER A 6 25.38 -82.76 -24.79
C SER A 6 25.35 -83.35 -26.19
N THR A 7 25.05 -84.64 -26.29
CA THR A 7 24.98 -85.32 -27.59
C THR A 7 23.59 -85.12 -28.20
N ILE A 8 23.50 -85.08 -29.54
CA ILE A 8 22.22 -85.01 -30.28
C ILE A 8 21.20 -86.08 -29.83
N GLY A 9 21.67 -87.19 -29.24
CA GLY A 9 20.81 -88.24 -28.68
C GLY A 9 20.16 -87.92 -27.33
N GLU A 10 20.53 -86.82 -26.66
CA GLU A 10 19.86 -86.36 -25.43
C GLU A 10 18.79 -85.30 -25.70
N LEU A 11 18.74 -84.72 -26.90
CA LEU A 11 17.70 -83.75 -27.33
C LEU A 11 16.64 -84.34 -28.27
N CYS A 12 16.79 -85.59 -28.71
CA CYS A 12 15.84 -86.26 -29.61
C CYS A 12 15.82 -87.78 -29.34
N PRO A 13 14.87 -88.30 -28.53
CA PRO A 13 14.62 -89.72 -28.49
C PRO A 13 13.67 -90.10 -29.62
N VAL A 14 13.98 -91.22 -30.28
CA VAL A 14 13.16 -92.03 -31.20
C VAL A 14 13.02 -91.59 -32.67
N SER A 15 14.01 -92.05 -33.46
CA SER A 15 13.99 -92.31 -34.91
C SER A 15 14.16 -91.10 -35.84
N CYS A 16 15.03 -91.27 -36.85
CA CYS A 16 15.53 -90.23 -37.76
C CYS A 16 14.51 -89.74 -38.81
N ASP A 17 13.23 -89.54 -38.48
CA ASP A 17 12.26 -89.04 -39.47
C ASP A 17 11.50 -87.75 -39.08
N ALA A 18 11.58 -87.26 -37.84
CA ALA A 18 11.23 -85.87 -37.51
C ALA A 18 11.72 -85.49 -36.10
N CYS A 19 12.37 -84.34 -35.95
CA CYS A 19 12.61 -83.73 -34.63
C CYS A 19 11.30 -83.10 -34.14
N PRO A 20 10.98 -83.15 -32.82
CA PRO A 20 9.84 -82.43 -32.29
C PRO A 20 10.01 -80.93 -32.55
N VAL A 21 9.01 -80.32 -33.17
CA VAL A 21 8.93 -78.87 -33.34
C VAL A 21 8.19 -78.32 -32.14
N TYR A 22 8.90 -77.55 -31.32
CA TYR A 22 8.36 -76.91 -30.13
C TYR A 22 7.65 -75.61 -30.50
N GLY A 23 6.49 -75.37 -29.90
CA GLY A 23 5.71 -74.14 -30.04
C GLY A 23 4.27 -74.35 -29.58
N CYS A 24 3.48 -73.29 -29.53
CA CYS A 24 2.09 -73.43 -29.09
C CYS A 24 1.26 -74.29 -30.05
N THR A 25 0.67 -75.38 -29.53
CA THR A 25 -0.14 -76.34 -30.30
C THR A 25 -1.66 -76.07 -30.23
N ASP A 26 -2.08 -75.09 -29.43
CA ASP A 26 -3.49 -74.75 -29.27
C ASP A 26 -3.93 -73.70 -30.30
N SER A 27 -4.85 -74.09 -31.20
CA SER A 27 -5.39 -73.22 -32.25
C SER A 27 -6.21 -72.03 -31.76
N ALA A 28 -6.57 -71.97 -30.47
CA ALA A 28 -7.30 -70.85 -29.87
C ALA A 28 -6.39 -69.72 -29.36
N THR A 29 -5.08 -69.81 -29.60
CA THR A 29 -4.07 -68.88 -29.08
C THR A 29 -3.48 -67.99 -30.17
N CYS A 30 -2.94 -66.84 -29.77
CA CYS A 30 -2.44 -65.80 -30.69
C CYS A 30 -1.11 -66.14 -31.34
N ASN A 31 -0.36 -67.08 -30.76
CA ASN A 31 0.90 -67.56 -31.28
C ASN A 31 0.86 -69.06 -31.63
N TYR A 32 -0.33 -69.56 -31.98
CA TYR A 32 -0.50 -70.91 -32.50
C TYR A 32 0.46 -71.17 -33.67
N ASN A 33 1.26 -72.23 -33.56
CA ASN A 33 2.14 -72.67 -34.62
C ASN A 33 1.62 -73.99 -35.20
N PRO A 34 1.10 -74.01 -36.44
CA PRO A 34 0.56 -75.22 -37.06
C PRO A 34 1.61 -76.30 -37.33
N ASP A 35 2.90 -75.95 -37.31
CA ASP A 35 4.01 -76.89 -37.49
C ASP A 35 4.51 -77.46 -36.16
N ALA A 36 4.05 -76.95 -35.01
CA ALA A 36 4.43 -77.46 -33.69
C ALA A 36 3.85 -78.87 -33.44
N THR A 37 4.70 -79.80 -33.03
CA THR A 37 4.33 -81.18 -32.69
C THR A 37 4.33 -81.42 -31.19
N GLU A 38 4.95 -80.54 -30.40
CA GLU A 38 5.02 -80.59 -28.95
C GLU A 38 4.85 -79.18 -28.36
N ASP A 39 4.01 -79.04 -27.34
CA ASP A 39 3.79 -77.76 -26.65
C ASP A 39 4.97 -77.44 -25.73
N ASP A 40 5.52 -76.23 -25.86
CA ASP A 40 6.60 -75.72 -25.02
C ASP A 40 6.12 -74.78 -23.92
N GLY A 41 4.80 -74.59 -23.79
CA GLY A 41 4.20 -73.69 -22.81
C GLY A 41 4.28 -72.22 -23.22
N SER A 42 4.62 -71.91 -24.48
CA SER A 42 4.68 -70.54 -25.00
C SER A 42 3.31 -69.95 -25.37
N CYS A 43 2.22 -70.74 -25.32
CA CYS A 43 0.87 -70.31 -25.72
C CYS A 43 0.42 -68.99 -25.07
N VAL A 44 0.06 -68.02 -25.91
CA VAL A 44 -0.48 -66.71 -25.51
C VAL A 44 -1.94 -66.65 -25.91
N PHE A 45 -2.83 -66.64 -24.93
CA PHE A 45 -4.25 -66.38 -25.17
C PHE A 45 -4.48 -64.90 -25.40
N PRO A 46 -5.51 -64.54 -26.20
CA PRO A 46 -5.91 -63.14 -26.28
C PRO A 46 -6.34 -62.64 -24.89
N GLU A 47 -6.17 -61.34 -24.67
CA GLU A 47 -6.66 -60.71 -23.44
C GLU A 47 -8.19 -60.80 -23.36
N GLU A 48 -8.73 -60.77 -22.13
CA GLU A 48 -10.17 -60.89 -21.92
C GLU A 48 -10.91 -59.81 -22.73
N ASN A 49 -11.97 -60.21 -23.45
CA ASN A 49 -12.75 -59.38 -24.37
C ASN A 49 -12.04 -58.93 -25.65
N TYR A 50 -10.77 -59.25 -25.87
CA TYR A 50 -10.04 -58.94 -27.10
C TYR A 50 -9.82 -60.18 -27.97
N ASP A 51 -9.59 -59.96 -29.26
CA ASP A 51 -8.99 -60.97 -30.14
C ASP A 51 -7.46 -60.84 -30.19
N CYS A 52 -6.82 -61.71 -30.96
CA CYS A 52 -5.35 -61.75 -31.07
C CYS A 52 -4.73 -60.59 -31.85
N ASP A 53 -5.54 -59.82 -32.59
CA ASP A 53 -5.13 -58.61 -33.28
C ASP A 53 -5.39 -57.36 -32.42
N GLY A 54 -5.91 -57.54 -31.19
CA GLY A 54 -6.23 -56.48 -30.25
C GLY A 54 -7.58 -55.80 -30.51
N ASN A 55 -8.47 -56.40 -31.32
CA ASN A 55 -9.80 -55.84 -31.54
C ASN A 55 -10.77 -56.24 -30.42
N CYS A 56 -11.65 -55.32 -30.06
CA CYS A 56 -12.68 -55.58 -29.07
C CYS A 56 -13.76 -56.56 -29.61
N THR A 57 -14.05 -57.61 -28.84
CA THR A 57 -15.05 -58.63 -29.17
C THR A 57 -16.30 -58.59 -28.27
N ALA A 58 -16.24 -57.88 -27.14
CA ALA A 58 -17.35 -57.77 -26.19
C ALA A 58 -18.19 -56.48 -26.34
N GLY A 59 -17.86 -55.62 -27.31
CA GLY A 59 -18.43 -54.27 -27.44
C GLY A 59 -17.75 -53.28 -26.50
N GLU A 60 -17.67 -52.01 -26.90
CA GLU A 60 -17.12 -50.94 -26.07
C GLU A 60 -18.24 -50.28 -25.27
N ASP A 61 -17.96 -49.88 -24.03
CA ASP A 61 -18.85 -49.03 -23.26
C ASP A 61 -18.74 -47.56 -23.69
N CYS A 62 -19.46 -46.66 -23.02
CA CYS A 62 -19.44 -45.25 -23.42
C CYS A 62 -18.10 -44.54 -23.18
N ALA A 63 -17.18 -45.13 -22.40
CA ALA A 63 -15.83 -44.61 -22.15
C ALA A 63 -14.83 -45.16 -23.18
N GLY A 64 -15.28 -46.05 -24.07
CA GLY A 64 -14.45 -46.73 -25.04
C GLY A 64 -13.72 -47.95 -24.46
N GLU A 65 -14.13 -48.44 -23.28
CA GLU A 65 -13.52 -49.63 -22.67
C GLU A 65 -14.17 -50.91 -23.19
N CYS A 66 -13.36 -51.85 -23.70
CA CYS A 66 -13.86 -53.10 -24.25
C CYS A 66 -14.42 -54.03 -23.15
N GLY A 67 -15.70 -54.35 -23.26
CA GLY A 67 -16.44 -55.10 -22.24
C GLY A 67 -16.64 -54.32 -20.94
N GLY A 68 -16.43 -53.00 -20.98
CA GLY A 68 -16.77 -52.11 -19.88
C GLY A 68 -18.27 -52.07 -19.62
N SER A 69 -18.66 -51.50 -18.48
CA SER A 69 -20.06 -51.45 -18.04
C SER A 69 -20.61 -50.04 -17.92
N ASP A 70 -19.82 -49.02 -18.26
CA ASP A 70 -20.26 -47.66 -18.09
C ASP A 70 -21.36 -47.32 -19.10
N VAL A 71 -22.40 -46.68 -18.59
CA VAL A 71 -23.57 -46.27 -19.37
C VAL A 71 -23.66 -44.76 -19.30
N VAL A 72 -24.08 -44.16 -20.41
CA VAL A 72 -24.42 -42.74 -20.46
C VAL A 72 -25.61 -42.50 -19.52
N ASP A 73 -25.44 -41.61 -18.55
CA ASP A 73 -26.52 -41.20 -17.65
C ASP A 73 -27.54 -40.29 -18.34
N GLU A 74 -28.59 -39.87 -17.64
CA GLU A 74 -29.62 -38.98 -18.19
C GLU A 74 -29.08 -37.61 -18.65
N CYS A 75 -27.88 -37.23 -18.20
CA CYS A 75 -27.19 -35.99 -18.56
C CYS A 75 -26.25 -36.13 -19.76
N GLY A 76 -26.12 -37.33 -20.35
CA GLY A 76 -25.20 -37.55 -21.47
C GLY A 76 -23.77 -37.87 -21.05
N VAL A 77 -23.49 -38.05 -19.75
CA VAL A 77 -22.15 -38.32 -19.22
C VAL A 77 -21.95 -39.82 -19.04
N CYS A 78 -20.85 -40.35 -19.56
CA CYS A 78 -20.49 -41.76 -19.39
C CYS A 78 -20.11 -42.07 -17.93
N GLY A 79 -20.78 -43.06 -17.31
CA GLY A 79 -20.54 -43.42 -15.90
C GLY A 79 -21.02 -42.34 -14.91
N GLY A 80 -21.78 -41.36 -15.38
CA GLY A 80 -22.31 -40.28 -14.56
C GLY A 80 -23.38 -40.75 -13.57
N ASN A 81 -23.63 -39.91 -12.56
CA ASN A 81 -24.62 -40.17 -11.51
C ASN A 81 -25.84 -39.24 -11.59
N GLY A 82 -26.03 -38.53 -12.70
CA GLY A 82 -27.11 -37.58 -12.90
C GLY A 82 -26.93 -36.21 -12.23
N SER A 83 -25.80 -35.95 -11.56
CA SER A 83 -25.59 -34.68 -10.83
C SER A 83 -25.20 -33.51 -11.73
N THR A 84 -24.61 -33.77 -12.90
CA THR A 84 -24.12 -32.73 -13.82
C THR A 84 -25.23 -32.05 -14.64
N CYS A 85 -26.44 -32.58 -14.62
CA CYS A 85 -27.65 -31.89 -15.10
C CYS A 85 -28.64 -31.60 -13.97
N ALA A 86 -28.22 -31.76 -12.71
CA ALA A 86 -28.99 -31.25 -11.59
C ALA A 86 -28.88 -29.73 -11.54
N GLN A 87 -29.99 -29.07 -11.20
CA GLN A 87 -29.99 -27.65 -10.89
C GLN A 87 -28.92 -27.35 -9.82
N PRO A 88 -28.07 -26.33 -10.01
CA PRO A 88 -27.09 -25.94 -9.01
C PRO A 88 -27.79 -25.69 -7.66
N GLU A 89 -27.19 -26.11 -6.54
CA GLU A 89 -27.85 -26.05 -5.23
C GLU A 89 -28.29 -24.62 -4.87
N ALA A 90 -27.44 -23.63 -5.18
CA ALA A 90 -27.74 -22.22 -4.96
C ALA A 90 -28.92 -21.71 -5.82
N PHE A 91 -29.23 -22.41 -6.91
CA PHE A 91 -30.30 -22.04 -7.83
C PHE A 91 -31.62 -22.73 -7.49
N ALA A 92 -31.69 -23.54 -6.44
CA ALA A 92 -32.92 -24.22 -6.04
C ALA A 92 -34.00 -23.24 -5.55
N PHE A 93 -35.22 -23.37 -6.09
CA PHE A 93 -36.37 -22.53 -5.71
C PHE A 93 -37.68 -23.33 -5.70
N ASN A 94 -38.67 -22.85 -4.96
CA ASN A 94 -40.03 -23.40 -4.94
C ASN A 94 -40.89 -22.72 -5.99
N GLN A 95 -41.65 -23.50 -6.75
CA GLN A 95 -42.62 -22.94 -7.71
C GLN A 95 -43.73 -22.17 -6.97
N SER A 96 -43.98 -20.94 -7.40
CA SER A 96 -45.03 -20.07 -6.87
C SER A 96 -46.21 -19.97 -7.82
N THR A 97 -47.41 -19.72 -7.29
CA THR A 97 -48.57 -19.35 -8.12
C THR A 97 -48.50 -17.92 -8.66
N GLN A 98 -47.52 -17.13 -8.21
CA GLN A 98 -47.21 -15.81 -8.75
C GLN A 98 -45.82 -15.82 -9.38
N GLN A 99 -45.74 -15.53 -10.67
CA GLN A 99 -44.49 -15.60 -11.43
C GLN A 99 -44.43 -14.50 -12.49
N ALA A 100 -43.22 -14.13 -12.89
CA ALA A 100 -42.91 -13.34 -14.07
C ALA A 100 -41.87 -14.09 -14.90
N PHE A 101 -41.64 -13.64 -16.14
CA PHE A 101 -40.61 -14.18 -17.01
C PHE A 101 -39.74 -13.05 -17.55
N TYR A 102 -38.43 -13.24 -17.48
CA TYR A 102 -37.42 -12.36 -18.04
C TYR A 102 -36.76 -13.09 -19.21
N PHE A 103 -36.92 -12.54 -20.41
CA PHE A 103 -36.37 -13.08 -21.64
C PHE A 103 -35.06 -12.37 -21.94
N PHE A 104 -33.96 -13.10 -21.92
CA PHE A 104 -32.66 -12.59 -22.34
C PHE A 104 -32.43 -12.93 -23.80
N MET A 105 -32.13 -11.92 -24.63
CA MET A 105 -31.81 -12.16 -26.04
C MET A 105 -30.40 -12.70 -26.22
N THR A 106 -29.45 -12.23 -25.41
CA THR A 106 -28.09 -12.79 -25.35
C THR A 106 -27.63 -12.90 -23.90
N ALA A 107 -26.77 -13.88 -23.62
CA ALA A 107 -26.06 -13.98 -22.36
C ALA A 107 -24.62 -14.43 -22.61
N SER A 108 -23.66 -13.85 -21.90
CA SER A 108 -22.24 -14.14 -22.09
C SER A 108 -21.41 -13.98 -20.82
N ILE A 109 -20.27 -14.68 -20.77
CA ILE A 109 -19.21 -14.50 -19.78
C ILE A 109 -18.01 -13.90 -20.53
N ASP A 110 -17.54 -12.73 -20.09
CA ASP A 110 -16.42 -11.99 -20.69
C ASP A 110 -16.55 -11.80 -22.22
N GLY A 111 -17.79 -11.69 -22.69
CA GLY A 111 -18.15 -11.51 -24.11
C GLY A 111 -18.26 -12.80 -24.93
N GLU A 112 -18.03 -13.98 -24.34
CA GLU A 112 -18.25 -15.28 -24.97
C GLU A 112 -19.64 -15.83 -24.60
N GLU A 113 -20.39 -16.33 -25.58
CA GLU A 113 -21.76 -16.85 -25.35
C GLU A 113 -21.77 -18.01 -24.35
N LEU A 114 -22.81 -18.06 -23.50
CA LEU A 114 -22.97 -19.15 -22.54
C LEU A 114 -23.02 -20.53 -23.23
N SER A 115 -22.38 -21.49 -22.59
CA SER A 115 -22.46 -22.90 -22.94
C SER A 115 -23.87 -23.43 -22.68
N GLY A 116 -24.25 -24.51 -23.38
CA GLY A 116 -25.54 -25.16 -23.13
C GLY A 116 -25.67 -25.74 -21.72
N ASP A 117 -24.56 -25.94 -21.00
CA ASP A 117 -24.56 -26.48 -19.66
C ASP A 117 -24.69 -25.42 -18.56
N ASP A 118 -24.49 -24.15 -18.90
CA ASP A 118 -24.55 -23.02 -17.96
C ASP A 118 -25.99 -22.72 -17.53
N TRP A 119 -26.12 -21.99 -16.42
CA TRP A 119 -27.42 -21.61 -15.88
C TRP A 119 -27.51 -20.12 -15.63
N ILE A 120 -28.71 -19.57 -15.77
CA ILE A 120 -29.04 -18.25 -15.28
C ILE A 120 -30.00 -18.40 -14.10
N GLY A 121 -29.62 -17.83 -12.96
CA GLY A 121 -30.45 -17.71 -11.77
C GLY A 121 -31.00 -16.30 -11.65
N SER A 122 -32.23 -16.18 -11.19
CA SER A 122 -32.86 -14.93 -10.77
C SER A 122 -33.01 -14.93 -9.25
N PHE A 123 -32.61 -13.84 -8.65
CA PHE A 123 -32.48 -13.69 -7.22
C PHE A 123 -33.28 -12.49 -6.75
N ARG A 124 -33.71 -12.61 -5.50
CA ARG A 124 -34.16 -11.48 -4.72
C ARG A 124 -33.11 -11.20 -3.67
N ASN A 125 -32.47 -10.03 -3.78
CA ASN A 125 -31.61 -9.53 -2.71
C ASN A 125 -32.42 -9.39 -1.42
N GLY A 126 -31.78 -9.76 -0.30
CA GLY A 126 -32.30 -9.49 1.03
C GLY A 126 -32.66 -8.01 1.17
N TYR A 127 -33.59 -7.72 2.09
CA TYR A 127 -33.92 -6.35 2.46
C TYR A 127 -32.65 -5.55 2.80
N CYS A 128 -31.68 -6.16 3.48
CA CYS A 128 -30.43 -5.49 3.90
C CYS A 128 -29.35 -5.35 2.85
N SER A 129 -29.42 -6.12 1.77
CA SER A 129 -28.52 -5.99 0.62
C SER A 129 -29.03 -4.93 -0.37
N ASN A 130 -30.15 -4.27 -0.07
CA ASN A 130 -30.75 -3.22 -0.89
C ASN A 130 -30.62 -1.84 -0.23
N PRO A 131 -29.65 -1.00 -0.64
CA PRO A 131 -29.43 0.32 -0.04
C PRO A 131 -30.57 1.32 -0.31
N ALA A 132 -31.47 1.03 -1.25
CA ALA A 132 -32.63 1.87 -1.54
C ALA A 132 -33.85 1.58 -0.65
N ALA A 133 -33.86 0.44 0.06
CA ALA A 133 -35.05 -0.06 0.78
C ALA A 133 -34.92 -0.09 2.31
N THR A 134 -33.71 0.01 2.89
CA THR A 134 -33.50 -0.16 4.33
C THR A 134 -32.40 0.74 4.91
N THR A 135 -32.63 1.22 6.13
CA THR A 135 -31.58 1.79 7.00
C THR A 135 -30.89 0.67 7.78
N GLU A 136 -29.63 0.87 8.17
CA GLU A 136 -28.82 -0.07 8.97
C GLU A 136 -29.56 -0.58 10.23
N GLU A 137 -30.37 0.27 10.88
CA GLU A 137 -31.21 -0.09 12.03
C GLU A 137 -32.27 -1.18 11.75
N ILE A 138 -32.79 -1.29 10.52
CA ILE A 138 -33.80 -2.30 10.17
C ILE A 138 -33.14 -3.68 10.05
N CYS A 139 -31.87 -3.70 9.64
CA CYS A 139 -31.10 -4.91 9.41
C CYS A 139 -30.62 -5.58 10.69
N GLU A 140 -30.23 -4.78 11.68
CA GLU A 140 -29.92 -5.26 13.03
C GLU A 140 -31.13 -5.91 13.72
N ILE A 141 -32.35 -5.49 13.38
CA ILE A 141 -33.60 -6.00 13.99
C ILE A 141 -34.06 -7.32 13.36
N LEU A 142 -33.88 -7.50 12.05
CA LEU A 142 -34.38 -8.68 11.33
C LEU A 142 -33.48 -9.92 11.54
N GLY A 143 -32.17 -9.74 11.71
CA GLY A 143 -31.22 -10.84 11.86
C GLY A 143 -31.08 -11.71 10.60
N GLU A 144 -30.01 -12.51 10.51
CA GLU A 144 -29.69 -13.34 9.33
C GLU A 144 -30.78 -14.36 8.97
N GLU A 145 -31.49 -14.89 9.98
CA GLU A 145 -32.55 -15.91 9.80
C GLU A 145 -33.79 -15.36 9.05
N TRP A 146 -34.05 -14.06 9.11
CA TRP A 146 -35.21 -13.41 8.46
C TRP A 146 -34.81 -12.49 7.31
N ASN A 147 -33.50 -12.41 7.00
CA ASN A 147 -32.98 -11.64 5.90
C ASN A 147 -31.75 -12.32 5.28
N PRO A 148 -31.96 -13.35 4.44
CA PRO A 148 -30.87 -13.94 3.68
C PRO A 148 -30.24 -12.88 2.79
N GLU A 149 -28.93 -12.96 2.55
CA GLU A 149 -28.23 -12.03 1.65
C GLU A 149 -28.86 -12.03 0.25
N GLU A 150 -29.20 -13.22 -0.26
CA GLU A 150 -29.94 -13.44 -1.50
C GLU A 150 -30.81 -14.70 -1.43
N ILE A 151 -31.95 -14.67 -2.11
CA ILE A 151 -32.86 -15.82 -2.23
C ILE A 151 -33.03 -16.12 -3.73
N CYS A 152 -32.68 -17.33 -4.16
CA CYS A 152 -33.03 -17.76 -5.52
C CYS A 152 -34.55 -17.87 -5.64
N VAL A 153 -35.11 -17.14 -6.59
CA VAL A 153 -36.54 -17.09 -6.88
C VAL A 153 -36.85 -17.69 -8.24
N GLY A 154 -35.86 -18.24 -8.93
CA GLY A 154 -36.04 -18.84 -10.23
C GLY A 154 -34.73 -19.07 -10.95
N ALA A 155 -34.69 -20.05 -11.84
CA ALA A 155 -33.50 -20.37 -12.62
C ALA A 155 -33.87 -21.06 -13.92
N ARG A 156 -32.95 -21.02 -14.89
CA ARG A 156 -33.04 -21.78 -16.14
C ARG A 156 -31.65 -22.17 -16.64
N LYS A 157 -31.52 -23.42 -17.11
CA LYS A 157 -30.37 -23.90 -17.86
C LYS A 157 -30.38 -23.32 -19.28
N TRP A 158 -29.25 -22.80 -19.74
CA TRP A 158 -29.12 -22.13 -21.04
C TRP A 158 -29.39 -23.08 -22.22
N GLY A 159 -28.95 -24.34 -22.13
CA GLY A 159 -29.24 -25.35 -23.16
C GLY A 159 -30.69 -25.80 -23.26
N ASP A 160 -31.53 -25.52 -22.25
CA ASP A 160 -32.95 -25.85 -22.26
C ASP A 160 -33.82 -24.76 -22.91
N CYS A 161 -33.21 -23.63 -23.30
CA CYS A 161 -33.91 -22.54 -23.97
C CYS A 161 -34.25 -22.97 -25.40
N VAL A 162 -35.53 -22.92 -25.75
CA VAL A 162 -36.08 -23.56 -26.96
C VAL A 162 -35.93 -22.67 -28.22
N SER A 163 -35.37 -21.48 -28.06
CA SER A 163 -35.25 -20.40 -29.05
C SER A 163 -33.98 -19.60 -28.84
N ASP A 164 -33.67 -18.68 -29.76
CA ASP A 164 -32.58 -17.69 -29.65
C ASP A 164 -32.75 -16.71 -28.46
N GLU A 165 -33.79 -16.90 -27.63
CA GLU A 165 -34.12 -16.10 -26.45
C GLU A 165 -34.36 -17.08 -25.30
N CYS A 166 -33.83 -16.77 -24.12
CA CYS A 166 -33.99 -17.63 -22.95
C CYS A 166 -34.89 -16.99 -21.88
N ASP A 167 -35.98 -17.69 -21.50
CA ASP A 167 -36.89 -17.24 -20.45
C ASP A 167 -36.48 -17.74 -19.06
N VAL A 168 -35.99 -16.83 -18.23
CA VAL A 168 -35.75 -17.09 -16.81
C VAL A 168 -37.04 -16.82 -16.04
N PRO A 169 -37.67 -17.85 -15.45
CA PRO A 169 -38.83 -17.64 -14.59
C PRO A 169 -38.37 -16.95 -13.30
N THR A 170 -39.17 -16.03 -12.77
CA THR A 170 -38.88 -15.33 -11.51
C THR A 170 -40.14 -15.33 -10.64
N MET A 171 -40.07 -16.04 -9.53
CA MET A 171 -41.20 -16.30 -8.63
C MET A 171 -41.43 -15.15 -7.65
N GLY A 172 -42.70 -14.87 -7.38
CA GLY A 172 -43.14 -13.93 -6.36
C GLY A 172 -43.72 -14.61 -5.14
N VAL A 173 -43.91 -13.83 -4.07
CA VAL A 173 -44.57 -14.31 -2.85
C VAL A 173 -46.05 -14.59 -3.12
N ASP A 174 -46.50 -15.81 -2.86
CA ASP A 174 -47.90 -16.23 -3.04
C ASP A 174 -48.68 -16.49 -1.75
N GLY A 175 -48.05 -16.21 -0.61
CA GLY A 175 -48.65 -16.37 0.72
C GLY A 175 -48.54 -17.78 1.28
N SER A 176 -47.84 -18.70 0.59
CA SER A 176 -47.37 -19.95 1.19
C SER A 176 -46.09 -19.74 2.00
N ASP A 177 -45.83 -20.62 2.97
CA ASP A 177 -44.63 -20.55 3.80
C ASP A 177 -43.34 -20.79 2.98
N TYR A 178 -43.45 -21.39 1.79
CA TYR A 178 -42.34 -21.72 0.90
C TYR A 178 -41.87 -20.56 0.01
N THR A 179 -42.71 -19.53 -0.15
CA THR A 179 -42.42 -18.35 -0.98
C THR A 179 -42.20 -17.10 -0.12
N VAL A 180 -42.03 -17.29 1.19
CA VAL A 180 -41.65 -16.21 2.11
C VAL A 180 -40.33 -15.62 1.65
N GLY A 181 -40.31 -14.31 1.47
CA GLY A 181 -39.13 -13.60 0.99
C GLY A 181 -38.92 -13.69 -0.52
N TYR A 182 -39.88 -14.16 -1.33
CA TYR A 182 -39.81 -14.07 -2.80
C TYR A 182 -40.17 -12.66 -3.30
N MET A 183 -40.14 -12.46 -4.62
CA MET A 183 -40.39 -11.15 -5.23
C MET A 183 -41.75 -10.56 -4.83
N THR A 184 -41.77 -9.25 -4.65
CA THR A 184 -42.99 -8.46 -4.46
C THR A 184 -43.13 -7.48 -5.62
N ALA A 185 -44.36 -7.06 -5.93
CA ALA A 185 -44.61 -6.14 -7.04
C ALA A 185 -43.78 -4.85 -6.89
N GLY A 186 -42.97 -4.53 -7.91
CA GLY A 186 -42.06 -3.39 -7.92
C GLY A 186 -40.61 -3.71 -7.56
N ALA A 187 -40.32 -4.88 -6.97
CA ALA A 187 -38.95 -5.28 -6.67
C ALA A 187 -38.19 -5.62 -7.96
N ILE A 188 -36.91 -5.25 -8.06
CA ILE A 188 -36.07 -5.57 -9.20
C ILE A 188 -35.29 -6.85 -8.86
N PRO A 189 -35.36 -7.90 -9.69
CA PRO A 189 -34.55 -9.10 -9.47
C PRO A 189 -33.09 -8.84 -9.85
N THR A 190 -32.19 -9.50 -9.16
CA THR A 190 -30.78 -9.63 -9.56
C THR A 190 -30.59 -10.96 -10.29
N PHE A 191 -29.49 -11.09 -11.03
CA PHE A 191 -29.21 -12.29 -11.80
C PHE A 191 -27.80 -12.78 -11.53
N LYS A 192 -27.61 -14.10 -11.63
CA LYS A 192 -26.29 -14.72 -11.63
C LYS A 192 -26.19 -15.74 -12.73
N ILE A 193 -25.00 -15.90 -13.27
CA ILE A 193 -24.65 -16.97 -14.20
C ILE A 193 -23.88 -18.02 -13.41
N TYR A 194 -24.22 -19.29 -13.60
CA TYR A 194 -23.39 -20.40 -13.14
C TYR A 194 -22.70 -21.01 -14.35
N ASP A 195 -21.38 -20.89 -14.39
CA ASP A 195 -20.51 -21.51 -15.38
C ASP A 195 -20.31 -22.98 -14.99
N ALA A 196 -20.93 -23.87 -15.76
CA ALA A 196 -20.88 -25.30 -15.45
C ALA A 196 -19.50 -25.91 -15.77
N SER A 197 -18.71 -25.26 -16.62
CA SER A 197 -17.38 -25.73 -17.01
C SER A 197 -16.32 -25.43 -15.96
N GLU A 198 -16.50 -24.32 -15.22
CA GLU A 198 -15.58 -23.89 -14.17
C GLU A 198 -16.12 -24.13 -12.73
N ASP A 199 -17.39 -24.55 -12.58
CA ASP A 199 -18.07 -24.74 -11.29
C ASP A 199 -18.07 -23.44 -10.45
N GLU A 200 -18.37 -22.32 -11.12
CA GLU A 200 -18.33 -20.97 -10.54
C GLU A 200 -19.67 -20.24 -10.70
N TYR A 201 -20.00 -19.41 -9.70
CA TYR A 201 -21.14 -18.50 -9.73
C TYR A 201 -20.64 -17.07 -9.94
N LEU A 202 -21.09 -16.45 -11.02
CA LEU A 202 -20.76 -15.08 -11.39
C LEU A 202 -21.99 -14.21 -11.22
N ASP A 203 -21.85 -13.08 -10.53
CA ASP A 203 -22.87 -12.04 -10.56
C ASP A 203 -23.06 -11.55 -11.99
N ALA A 204 -24.30 -11.24 -12.36
CA ALA A 204 -24.64 -10.90 -13.74
C ALA A 204 -25.51 -9.65 -13.82
N ILE A 205 -25.13 -8.76 -14.72
CA ILE A 205 -25.73 -7.44 -14.90
C ILE A 205 -26.61 -7.46 -16.16
N PRO A 206 -27.93 -7.25 -16.02
CA PRO A 206 -28.80 -7.12 -17.18
C PRO A 206 -28.61 -5.74 -17.84
N SER A 207 -28.81 -5.67 -19.16
CA SER A 207 -28.81 -4.38 -19.89
C SER A 207 -29.93 -3.44 -19.44
N GLU A 208 -31.04 -3.99 -18.94
CA GLU A 208 -32.17 -3.22 -18.41
C GLU A 208 -32.75 -3.84 -17.13
N ASP A 209 -33.06 -2.97 -16.16
CA ASP A 209 -33.78 -3.35 -14.96
C ASP A 209 -35.29 -3.20 -15.12
N TYR A 210 -36.00 -4.32 -15.08
CA TYR A 210 -37.46 -4.32 -15.05
C TYR A 210 -38.01 -4.71 -13.67
N PRO A 211 -38.84 -3.85 -13.04
CA PRO A 211 -39.46 -4.17 -11.78
C PRO A 211 -40.46 -5.32 -11.95
N TRP A 212 -40.34 -6.31 -11.08
CA TRP A 212 -41.15 -7.52 -11.08
C TRP A 212 -42.63 -7.20 -10.89
N ALA A 213 -43.48 -7.90 -11.64
CA ALA A 213 -44.92 -7.86 -11.50
C ALA A 213 -45.52 -9.24 -11.83
N THR A 214 -46.60 -9.62 -11.16
CA THR A 214 -47.27 -10.91 -11.40
C THR A 214 -47.74 -11.02 -12.86
N ASN A 215 -47.41 -12.14 -13.52
CA ASN A 215 -47.57 -12.40 -14.94
C ASN A 215 -46.84 -11.39 -15.85
N GLY A 216 -45.82 -10.71 -15.33
CA GLY A 216 -44.93 -9.86 -16.10
C GLY A 216 -44.15 -10.67 -17.13
N ILE A 217 -43.97 -10.08 -18.30
CA ILE A 217 -43.10 -10.59 -19.36
C ILE A 217 -42.19 -9.42 -19.72
N PHE A 218 -40.91 -9.58 -19.49
CA PHE A 218 -39.90 -8.56 -19.72
C PHE A 218 -38.87 -9.10 -20.70
N VAL A 219 -38.40 -8.25 -21.61
CA VAL A 219 -37.36 -8.59 -22.57
C VAL A 219 -36.16 -7.72 -22.23
N VAL A 220 -35.04 -8.37 -21.97
CA VAL A 220 -33.75 -7.79 -21.64
C VAL A 220 -32.81 -8.11 -22.80
N ASP A 221 -32.15 -7.09 -23.34
CA ASP A 221 -31.34 -7.23 -24.55
C ASP A 221 -30.11 -8.12 -24.29
N SER A 222 -29.40 -7.95 -23.17
CA SER A 222 -28.25 -8.78 -22.81
C SER A 222 -28.11 -9.01 -21.31
N LEU A 223 -27.40 -10.09 -20.96
CA LEU A 223 -26.94 -10.40 -19.61
C LEU A 223 -25.45 -10.75 -19.65
N GLU A 224 -24.64 -10.04 -18.89
CA GLU A 224 -23.18 -10.26 -18.85
C GLU A 224 -22.71 -10.42 -17.41
N ASN A 225 -21.65 -11.19 -17.17
CA ASN A 225 -21.06 -11.27 -15.84
C ASN A 225 -20.56 -9.90 -15.38
N ALA A 226 -20.67 -9.64 -14.08
CA ALA A 226 -20.06 -8.50 -13.45
C ALA A 226 -18.54 -8.64 -13.52
N ILE A 227 -17.88 -7.59 -13.99
CA ILE A 227 -16.43 -7.47 -13.93
C ILE A 227 -16.12 -6.69 -12.65
N GLU A 228 -15.53 -7.38 -11.69
CA GLU A 228 -15.09 -6.78 -10.44
C GLU A 228 -13.87 -5.88 -10.63
N GLY A 229 -13.86 -4.74 -9.95
CA GLY A 229 -12.67 -3.91 -9.83
C GLY A 229 -12.96 -2.50 -9.31
N CYS A 230 -11.94 -1.66 -9.30
CA CYS A 230 -12.11 -0.28 -8.86
C CYS A 230 -12.82 0.58 -9.92
N LEU A 231 -14.01 1.09 -9.56
CA LEU A 231 -14.81 1.99 -10.40
C LEU A 231 -14.42 3.48 -10.26
N ASP A 232 -13.57 3.83 -9.30
CA ASP A 232 -13.16 5.22 -9.06
C ASP A 232 -12.03 5.61 -10.02
N MET A 233 -12.31 6.57 -10.91
CA MET A 233 -11.37 7.04 -11.93
C MET A 233 -10.14 7.76 -11.35
N ASP A 234 -10.21 8.22 -10.10
CA ASP A 234 -9.10 8.86 -9.39
C ASP A 234 -8.23 7.86 -8.60
N ALA A 235 -8.62 6.58 -8.54
CA ALA A 235 -7.84 5.53 -7.93
C ALA A 235 -6.70 5.03 -8.83
N CYS A 236 -5.61 4.61 -8.22
CA CYS A 236 -4.41 4.10 -8.88
C CYS A 236 -4.62 2.76 -9.58
N ASN A 237 -5.59 1.98 -9.14
CA ASN A 237 -5.97 0.70 -9.74
C ASN A 237 -7.37 0.75 -10.40
N TYR A 238 -7.79 1.92 -10.87
CA TYR A 238 -9.01 2.07 -11.67
C TYR A 238 -9.04 1.05 -12.82
N ASN A 239 -10.11 0.27 -12.90
CA ASN A 239 -10.35 -0.68 -13.98
C ASN A 239 -11.47 -0.15 -14.89
N PRO A 240 -11.18 0.28 -16.13
CA PRO A 240 -12.21 0.79 -17.04
C PRO A 240 -13.22 -0.26 -17.51
N ASP A 241 -12.89 -1.53 -17.37
CA ASP A 241 -13.76 -2.64 -17.74
C ASP A 241 -14.60 -3.12 -16.55
N ALA A 242 -14.31 -2.67 -15.32
CA ALA A 242 -15.09 -3.04 -14.15
C ALA A 242 -16.51 -2.46 -14.24
N THR A 243 -17.48 -3.31 -13.94
CA THR A 243 -18.91 -2.99 -13.90
C THR A 243 -19.44 -2.99 -12.46
N GLU A 244 -18.70 -3.58 -11.53
CA GLU A 244 -19.03 -3.67 -10.11
C GLU A 244 -17.81 -3.39 -9.22
N GLY A 245 -18.04 -2.65 -8.12
CA GLY A 245 -17.00 -2.25 -7.19
C GLY A 245 -16.70 -3.33 -6.16
N ASP A 246 -15.49 -3.90 -6.19
CA ASP A 246 -15.02 -4.94 -5.25
C ASP A 246 -14.41 -4.38 -3.95
N GLY A 247 -14.39 -3.05 -3.82
CA GLY A 247 -13.75 -2.37 -2.68
C GLY A 247 -12.22 -2.39 -2.71
N SER A 248 -11.60 -2.77 -3.83
CA SER A 248 -10.14 -2.84 -3.98
C SER A 248 -9.47 -1.49 -4.27
N CYS A 249 -10.23 -0.40 -4.45
CA CYS A 249 -9.70 0.91 -4.84
C CYS A 249 -8.52 1.36 -3.96
N GLU A 250 -7.36 1.52 -4.59
CA GLU A 250 -6.12 2.01 -3.99
C GLU A 250 -5.86 3.43 -4.46
N TYR A 251 -5.55 4.34 -3.53
CA TYR A 251 -5.28 5.74 -3.82
C TYR A 251 -3.83 6.07 -3.50
N SER A 252 -3.30 7.10 -4.16
CA SER A 252 -1.95 7.56 -3.85
C SER A 252 -1.87 8.11 -2.43
N GLU A 253 -0.67 8.02 -1.84
CA GLU A 253 -0.40 8.69 -0.57
C GLU A 253 -0.46 10.21 -0.74
N GLU A 254 -0.72 10.94 0.36
CA GLU A 254 -0.77 12.40 0.32
C GLU A 254 0.54 12.97 -0.23
N ASN A 255 0.45 13.87 -1.22
CA ASN A 255 1.56 14.47 -1.95
C ASN A 255 2.32 13.54 -2.93
N TYR A 256 1.85 12.31 -3.13
CA TYR A 256 2.40 11.38 -4.11
C TYR A 256 1.42 11.11 -5.25
N ASP A 257 1.94 10.73 -6.42
CA ASP A 257 1.16 10.09 -7.48
C ASP A 257 1.10 8.56 -7.28
N CYS A 258 0.40 7.88 -8.19
CA CYS A 258 0.20 6.44 -8.15
C CYS A 258 1.46 5.61 -8.41
N GLU A 259 2.49 6.20 -9.02
CA GLU A 259 3.79 5.59 -9.18
C GLU A 259 4.72 5.86 -7.97
N GLY A 260 4.21 6.56 -6.94
CA GLY A 260 4.97 6.92 -5.74
C GLY A 260 5.94 8.07 -5.95
N ASN A 261 5.77 8.89 -7.00
CA ASN A 261 6.57 10.09 -7.20
C ASN A 261 5.97 11.26 -6.40
N CYS A 262 6.86 12.07 -5.83
CA CYS A 262 6.46 13.30 -5.17
C CYS A 262 5.92 14.31 -6.20
N ILE A 263 4.66 14.72 -6.05
CA ILE A 263 4.01 15.70 -6.95
C ILE A 263 4.11 17.14 -6.45
N ILE A 264 4.56 17.32 -5.22
CA ILE A 264 5.00 18.60 -4.66
C ILE A 264 6.53 18.62 -4.57
N GLY A 265 7.14 19.69 -4.06
CA GLY A 265 8.57 19.70 -3.78
C GLY A 265 8.92 18.83 -2.57
N GLU A 266 10.08 18.18 -2.61
CA GLU A 266 10.70 17.57 -1.43
C GLU A 266 11.39 18.64 -0.58
N ASP A 267 11.41 18.41 0.73
CA ASP A 267 12.20 19.20 1.65
C ASP A 267 13.68 18.79 1.64
N CYS A 268 14.51 19.44 2.46
CA CYS A 268 15.94 19.12 2.46
C CYS A 268 16.28 17.72 3.00
N ALA A 269 15.34 17.06 3.68
CA ALA A 269 15.49 15.72 4.22
C ALA A 269 15.01 14.65 3.23
N GLY A 270 14.52 15.06 2.05
CA GLY A 270 13.94 14.18 1.04
C GLY A 270 12.51 13.76 1.38
N VAL A 271 11.82 14.49 2.25
CA VAL A 271 10.41 14.23 2.59
C VAL A 271 9.52 15.03 1.63
N CYS A 272 8.65 14.33 0.91
CA CYS A 272 7.70 14.95 -0.01
C CYS A 272 6.71 15.84 0.75
N GLY A 273 6.65 17.14 0.39
CA GLY A 273 5.81 18.11 1.09
C GLY A 273 6.26 18.40 2.53
N GLY A 274 7.48 18.00 2.90
CA GLY A 274 8.06 18.27 4.21
C GLY A 274 8.35 19.76 4.43
N SER A 275 8.57 20.11 5.69
CA SER A 275 8.83 21.50 6.12
C SER A 275 10.29 21.79 6.44
N ALA A 276 11.20 20.81 6.36
CA ALA A 276 12.58 21.01 6.73
C ALA A 276 13.30 21.91 5.71
N VAL A 277 14.09 22.87 6.20
CA VAL A 277 14.88 23.78 5.38
C VAL A 277 16.35 23.64 5.77
N VAL A 278 17.24 23.78 4.77
CA VAL A 278 18.67 23.85 5.06
C VAL A 278 18.97 25.20 5.67
N ASP A 279 19.51 25.21 6.89
CA ASP A 279 20.02 26.43 7.54
C ASP A 279 21.37 26.87 6.93
N GLU A 280 21.88 28.03 7.35
CA GLU A 280 23.14 28.58 6.82
C GLU A 280 24.40 27.80 7.29
N CYS A 281 24.21 26.70 8.01
CA CYS A 281 25.23 25.75 8.47
C CYS A 281 25.05 24.34 7.87
N ASP A 282 24.30 24.24 6.77
CA ASP A 282 24.00 23.00 6.06
C ASP A 282 23.25 21.94 6.92
N THR A 283 22.60 22.35 8.01
CA THR A 283 21.75 21.48 8.81
C THR A 283 20.33 21.54 8.26
N CYS A 284 19.74 20.36 8.05
CA CYS A 284 18.39 20.23 7.53
C CYS A 284 17.43 19.84 8.65
N ASP A 285 16.62 20.78 9.11
CA ASP A 285 15.51 20.54 10.04
C ASP A 285 14.43 21.63 9.94
N ASP A 286 13.38 21.54 10.77
CA ASP A 286 12.27 22.49 10.84
C ASP A 286 12.27 23.35 12.12
N ASP A 287 13.36 23.28 12.91
CA ASP A 287 13.49 23.97 14.19
C ASP A 287 14.22 25.29 14.06
N SER A 288 13.48 26.33 13.68
CA SER A 288 14.02 27.71 13.57
C SER A 288 14.67 28.26 14.85
N SER A 289 14.54 27.59 16.01
CA SER A 289 15.19 28.00 17.26
C SER A 289 16.65 27.54 17.35
N ASN A 290 17.04 26.54 16.57
CA ASN A 290 18.39 26.01 16.51
C ASN A 290 19.17 26.52 15.27
N ASP A 291 18.49 27.22 14.34
CA ASP A 291 19.07 27.87 13.17
C ASP A 291 20.37 28.56 13.57
N CYS A 292 21.46 28.18 12.90
CA CYS A 292 22.74 28.67 13.30
C CYS A 292 22.85 30.19 13.09
N VAL A 293 23.50 30.86 14.03
CA VAL A 293 23.78 32.30 13.95
C VAL A 293 25.22 32.52 13.53
N GLN A 294 25.49 33.68 12.91
CA GLN A 294 26.87 34.08 12.65
C GLN A 294 27.58 34.42 13.96
N ASP A 295 28.82 33.94 14.07
CA ASP A 295 29.75 34.40 15.07
C ASP A 295 30.21 35.84 14.77
N CYS A 296 31.00 36.44 15.66
CA CYS A 296 31.44 37.83 15.45
C CYS A 296 32.44 38.01 14.28
N ALA A 297 32.93 36.93 13.68
CA ALA A 297 33.80 36.93 12.51
C ALA A 297 33.00 36.77 11.20
N GLY A 298 31.67 36.63 11.30
CA GLY A 298 30.77 36.44 10.16
C GLY A 298 30.71 34.99 9.68
N THR A 299 31.20 34.03 10.48
CA THR A 299 31.12 32.60 10.16
C THR A 299 29.85 32.01 10.76
N TRP A 300 28.97 31.46 9.92
CA TRP A 300 27.76 30.75 10.35
C TRP A 300 28.15 29.52 11.20
N GLY A 301 27.57 29.38 12.40
CA GLY A 301 27.85 28.27 13.32
C GLY A 301 29.23 28.34 13.99
N GLY A 302 29.95 29.46 13.83
CA GLY A 302 31.25 29.66 14.46
C GLY A 302 31.18 29.83 15.98
N SER A 303 32.30 29.57 16.66
CA SER A 303 32.39 29.68 18.13
C SER A 303 32.96 31.02 18.61
N GLU A 304 33.31 31.93 17.70
CA GLU A 304 33.98 33.17 18.06
C GLU A 304 32.99 34.17 18.67
N VAL A 305 33.32 34.65 19.87
CA VAL A 305 32.53 35.67 20.56
C VAL A 305 33.34 36.95 20.68
N LEU A 306 32.64 38.08 20.81
CA LEU A 306 33.30 39.32 21.22
C LEU A 306 33.96 39.05 22.56
N SER A 307 35.29 39.14 22.58
CA SER A 307 36.09 38.84 23.75
C SER A 307 37.21 39.86 23.88
N GLY A 308 37.95 39.73 24.97
CA GLY A 308 38.98 40.68 25.35
C GLY A 308 38.45 42.07 25.71
N CYS A 309 39.36 42.94 26.12
CA CYS A 309 39.07 44.30 26.53
C CYS A 309 38.84 45.27 25.35
N ASP A 310 39.16 44.87 24.12
CA ASP A 310 38.98 45.65 22.89
C ASP A 310 37.68 45.32 22.15
N ASN A 311 36.89 44.37 22.68
CA ASN A 311 35.67 43.85 22.05
C ASN A 311 35.90 43.42 20.60
N VAL A 312 37.07 42.85 20.30
CA VAL A 312 37.35 42.26 18.99
C VAL A 312 37.04 40.77 19.05
N CYS A 313 36.55 40.23 17.93
CA CYS A 313 36.18 38.83 17.82
C CYS A 313 37.37 37.91 18.11
N GLY A 314 37.23 37.00 19.09
CA GLY A 314 38.30 36.06 19.47
C GLY A 314 39.52 36.69 20.14
N SER A 315 39.43 37.95 20.56
CA SER A 315 40.54 38.64 21.21
C SER A 315 40.85 38.04 22.59
N ALA A 316 42.15 37.80 22.82
CA ALA A 316 42.70 37.36 24.09
C ALA A 316 43.32 38.52 24.89
N LEU A 317 43.14 39.77 24.44
CA LEU A 317 43.63 40.94 25.16
C LEU A 317 42.88 41.08 26.48
N VAL A 318 43.62 41.32 27.55
CA VAL A 318 43.06 41.64 28.86
C VAL A 318 43.52 43.02 29.26
N ASP A 319 42.74 43.67 30.11
CA ASP A 319 43.18 44.90 30.76
C ASP A 319 44.45 44.59 31.56
N ASP A 320 45.45 45.45 31.42
CA ASP A 320 46.59 45.43 32.32
C ASP A 320 46.22 45.97 33.71
N ALA A 321 47.20 46.06 34.61
CA ALA A 321 46.95 46.55 35.97
C ALA A 321 46.38 47.98 36.01
N CYS A 322 46.55 48.76 34.94
CA CYS A 322 46.12 50.16 34.84
C CYS A 322 44.77 50.31 34.14
N GLY A 323 44.17 49.21 33.69
CA GLY A 323 42.90 49.22 32.96
C GLY A 323 43.06 49.48 31.46
N ASP A 324 44.28 49.47 30.93
CA ASP A 324 44.55 49.65 29.51
C ASP A 324 44.55 48.30 28.79
N CYS A 325 43.74 48.21 27.74
CA CYS A 325 43.56 46.97 27.01
C CYS A 325 44.82 46.56 26.23
N GLY A 326 45.44 45.43 26.59
CA GLY A 326 46.66 44.96 25.95
C GLY A 326 47.90 45.83 26.24
N GLY A 327 47.83 46.66 27.29
CA GLY A 327 48.93 47.50 27.74
C GLY A 327 50.09 46.70 28.34
N ASP A 328 51.25 47.36 28.49
CA ASP A 328 52.46 46.78 29.07
C ASP A 328 52.53 46.91 30.60
N GLY A 329 51.43 47.36 31.24
CA GLY A 329 51.31 47.52 32.68
C GLY A 329 51.92 48.82 33.22
N VAL A 330 52.17 49.81 32.38
CA VAL A 330 52.59 51.16 32.79
C VAL A 330 51.74 52.21 32.09
N ALA A 331 51.06 53.05 32.88
CA ALA A 331 50.20 54.11 32.36
C ALA A 331 51.00 55.11 31.51
N GLU A 332 50.97 54.95 30.18
CA GLU A 332 51.56 55.89 29.21
C GLU A 332 50.76 57.21 29.13
N ALA A 333 49.72 57.37 29.94
CA ALA A 333 48.95 58.61 30.09
C ALA A 333 49.51 59.58 31.16
N CYS A 334 50.57 59.22 31.89
CA CYS A 334 51.30 60.16 32.72
C CYS A 334 52.66 60.43 32.07
N ASP A 335 52.80 61.57 31.38
CA ASP A 335 54.08 62.14 30.91
C ASP A 335 54.97 62.58 32.11
N CYS A 336 55.03 61.74 33.13
CA CYS A 336 55.76 61.88 34.38
C CYS A 336 56.87 60.84 34.35
N THR A 337 58.11 61.30 34.15
CA THR A 337 59.31 60.47 34.29
C THR A 337 59.63 60.09 35.75
N ASP A 338 58.75 60.44 36.69
CA ASP A 338 58.88 60.14 38.11
C ASP A 338 57.93 59.01 38.52
N THR A 339 58.49 57.81 38.67
CA THR A 339 57.80 56.58 39.08
C THR A 339 57.67 56.42 40.60
N SER A 340 58.00 57.45 41.38
CA SER A 340 57.98 57.36 42.84
C SER A 340 56.58 57.34 43.48
N THR A 341 55.52 57.56 42.69
CA THR A 341 54.11 57.58 43.13
C THR A 341 53.28 56.41 42.60
N LEU A 342 53.90 55.43 41.94
CA LEU A 342 53.22 54.20 41.58
C LEU A 342 52.81 53.44 42.85
N ASN A 343 51.59 52.93 42.88
CA ASN A 343 51.17 51.94 43.87
C ASN A 343 51.87 50.59 43.61
N ASP A 344 51.65 49.59 44.48
CA ASP A 344 52.29 48.26 44.38
C ASP A 344 51.96 47.52 43.05
N ASP A 345 50.94 47.98 42.32
CA ASP A 345 50.43 47.50 41.04
C ASP A 345 50.89 48.32 39.80
N GLY A 346 51.65 49.41 39.97
CA GLY A 346 52.30 50.13 38.87
C GLY A 346 51.46 51.20 38.18
N CYS A 347 50.36 51.65 38.78
CA CYS A 347 49.40 52.59 38.18
C CYS A 347 49.18 53.84 39.04
N CYS A 348 48.86 54.97 38.41
CA CYS A 348 48.68 56.25 39.10
C CYS A 348 47.25 56.38 39.65
N ASP A 349 47.08 56.37 40.98
CA ASP A 349 45.82 56.78 41.60
C ASP A 349 45.77 58.33 41.61
N SER A 350 44.79 58.88 40.89
CA SER A 350 44.26 60.25 41.00
C SER A 350 45.20 61.28 41.62
N VAL A 351 46.23 61.69 40.88
CA VAL A 351 47.07 62.80 41.30
C VAL A 351 46.24 64.07 41.30
N VAL A 352 46.02 64.66 42.49
CA VAL A 352 45.62 66.06 42.59
C VAL A 352 46.85 66.89 42.22
N MET A 353 46.79 67.56 41.06
CA MET A 353 47.83 68.50 40.66
C MET A 353 47.96 69.61 41.72
N GLY A 354 49.19 69.98 42.09
CA GLY A 354 49.41 71.24 42.78
C GLY A 354 49.01 72.40 41.88
N CYS A 355 48.77 73.57 42.45
CA CYS A 355 48.36 74.77 41.71
C CYS A 355 49.43 75.30 40.73
N ASP A 356 50.63 74.71 40.72
CA ASP A 356 51.76 75.00 39.84
C ASP A 356 51.86 74.02 38.66
N ASP A 357 50.82 73.19 38.46
CA ASP A 357 50.77 72.10 37.49
C ASP A 357 51.88 71.04 37.70
N VAL A 358 52.45 70.95 38.91
CA VAL A 358 53.42 69.92 39.29
C VAL A 358 52.76 68.83 40.12
N CYS A 359 52.84 67.60 39.61
CA CYS A 359 52.35 66.39 40.25
C CYS A 359 52.99 66.19 41.65
N GLY A 360 52.17 66.11 42.71
CA GLY A 360 52.64 65.90 44.10
C GLY A 360 53.20 67.15 44.81
N SER A 361 53.08 68.33 44.20
CA SER A 361 53.43 69.60 44.85
C SER A 361 52.54 69.85 46.07
N ALA A 362 53.15 70.22 47.19
CA ALA A 362 52.41 70.61 48.41
C ALA A 362 51.89 72.06 48.32
N LEU A 363 52.12 72.74 47.20
CA LEU A 363 51.62 74.08 46.95
C LEU A 363 50.12 74.02 46.68
N VAL A 364 49.40 74.83 47.42
CA VAL A 364 47.96 75.08 47.26
C VAL A 364 47.78 76.57 46.99
N ASP A 365 46.69 76.92 46.31
CA ASP A 365 46.31 78.32 46.14
C ASP A 365 46.12 78.96 47.52
N ASP A 366 46.66 80.17 47.68
CA ASP A 366 46.36 80.97 48.86
C ASP A 366 44.93 81.55 48.78
N ALA A 367 44.54 82.34 49.79
CA ALA A 367 43.18 82.88 49.86
C ALA A 367 42.83 83.84 48.71
N CYS A 368 43.82 84.34 47.97
CA CYS A 368 43.63 85.18 46.79
C CYS A 368 43.72 84.40 45.46
N GLY A 369 43.95 83.08 45.50
CA GLY A 369 44.01 82.22 44.31
C GLY A 369 45.40 82.13 43.68
N ASP A 370 46.45 82.62 44.35
CA ASP A 370 47.82 82.53 43.85
C ASP A 370 48.53 81.30 44.42
N CYS A 371 49.12 80.50 43.53
CA CYS A 371 49.78 79.26 43.91
C CYS A 371 51.03 79.52 44.77
N GLY A 372 51.01 79.06 46.03
CA GLY A 372 52.15 79.21 46.96
C GLY A 372 52.37 80.64 47.50
N GLY A 373 51.36 81.50 47.41
CA GLY A 373 51.40 82.88 47.90
C GLY A 373 51.48 83.01 49.42
N ASP A 374 51.88 84.20 49.90
CA ASP A 374 52.03 84.52 51.32
C ASP A 374 50.75 85.07 51.97
N GLY A 375 49.63 85.05 51.24
CA GLY A 375 48.31 85.46 51.73
C GLY A 375 48.15 86.98 51.90
N VAL A 376 48.98 87.80 51.24
CA VAL A 376 48.82 89.25 51.17
C VAL A 376 49.01 89.74 49.74
N ALA A 377 48.02 90.50 49.22
CA ALA A 377 48.00 91.04 47.87
C ALA A 377 49.07 92.14 47.66
N GLU A 378 50.35 91.78 47.61
CA GLU A 378 51.44 92.71 47.29
C GLU A 378 51.75 92.68 45.79
N ALA A 379 50.89 93.35 45.00
CA ALA A 379 51.20 94.04 43.73
C ALA A 379 50.00 94.12 42.76
N CYS A 380 48.81 94.49 43.25
CA CYS A 380 47.79 95.07 42.38
C CYS A 380 47.67 96.57 42.66
N ASP A 381 47.77 97.34 41.58
CA ASP A 381 47.59 98.79 41.45
C ASP A 381 46.12 99.20 41.75
N CYS A 382 45.61 98.82 42.93
CA CYS A 382 44.26 99.11 43.38
C CYS A 382 44.24 100.56 43.90
N THR A 383 44.04 101.52 42.97
CA THR A 383 44.02 102.97 43.24
C THR A 383 42.80 103.45 44.04
N ASP A 384 41.87 102.55 44.39
CA ASP A 384 40.68 102.83 45.17
C ASP A 384 40.53 101.77 46.27
N THR A 385 40.59 102.18 47.54
CA THR A 385 40.50 101.28 48.71
C THR A 385 39.08 100.77 48.98
N SER A 386 38.14 100.98 48.05
CA SER A 386 36.75 100.54 48.18
C SER A 386 36.47 99.15 47.59
N SER A 387 37.45 98.49 46.97
CA SER A 387 37.29 97.17 46.30
C SER A 387 38.11 96.03 46.93
N ILE A 388 38.44 96.14 48.22
CA ILE A 388 39.10 95.07 48.98
C ILE A 388 37.99 94.30 49.73
N ASN A 389 37.93 92.99 49.55
CA ASN A 389 36.99 92.14 50.30
C ASN A 389 37.43 91.99 51.77
N ASP A 390 36.58 91.42 52.62
CA ASP A 390 36.85 91.29 54.07
C ASP A 390 38.12 90.47 54.39
N ASP A 391 38.66 89.74 53.40
CA ASP A 391 39.88 88.92 53.48
C ASP A 391 41.14 89.62 52.92
N GLY A 392 41.02 90.87 52.43
CA GLY A 392 42.18 91.66 51.99
C GLY A 392 42.59 91.50 50.52
N CYS A 393 41.86 90.73 49.71
CA CYS A 393 42.13 90.55 48.28
C CYS A 393 41.33 91.56 47.43
N CYS A 394 41.88 92.04 46.30
CA CYS A 394 41.14 92.88 45.36
C CYS A 394 40.08 92.03 44.64
N ASP A 395 38.81 92.41 44.77
CA ASP A 395 37.70 91.69 44.12
C ASP A 395 37.85 91.82 42.60
N SER A 396 38.04 90.68 41.93
CA SER A 396 38.21 90.59 40.48
C SER A 396 36.86 90.75 39.79
N VAL A 397 36.33 91.97 39.79
CA VAL A 397 35.24 92.36 38.89
C VAL A 397 35.53 93.72 38.26
N VAL A 398 36.15 93.65 37.07
CA VAL A 398 35.75 94.47 35.92
C VAL A 398 35.38 93.54 34.78
#